data_AF-A0A967TH39-F1
#
_entry.id   AF-A0A967TH39-F1
#
_cell.length_a   1.000
_cell.length_b   1.000
_cell.length_c   1.000
_cell.angle_alpha   90.00
_cell.angle_beta   90.00
_cell.angle_gamma   90.00
#
_symmetry.space_group_name_H-M   'P 1'
#
loop_
_entity.id
_entity.type
_entity.pdbx_description
1 polymer ?
#
loop_
_entity_poly.entity_id
_entity_poly.type
_entity_poly.pdbx_seq_one_letter_code
_entity_poly.pdbx_strand_id
1 'polypeptide(L)'
;MPGVRSAAVGVWVRQGAAHEARGEMGASHLLEHLVFKGTRKRSAREIATALEGLGGSLDAYTGREQTSYQARVLHEHVGEALEVLSDLILSPALREEDLERERQVVLEEIAMVEDTPEDVVFELHGERLWEGHPYGRSILGTRETVGSLSTGTLRALHRDRYLRPDLVVAAAGHVGHDAVVGQVRDLLGHLNGNGGRPGVPEPSARRGGQEAVSRETAQTHVVFGTDAPPHSDPRRFGLVLLSAAFGGGMSSRLFQKVREELALA
;
A
#
# COMPACT_ATOMS: atom_id res chain seq x y z
N MET A 1 -24.93 -5.45 -3.19
CA MET A 1 -24.84 -6.88 -2.81
C MET A 1 -26.06 -7.22 -1.97
N PRO A 2 -26.98 -8.07 -2.44
CA PRO A 2 -28.15 -8.46 -1.65
C PRO A 2 -27.74 -9.09 -0.31
N GLY A 3 -28.43 -8.71 0.77
CA GLY A 3 -28.28 -9.36 2.08
C GLY A 3 -27.25 -8.77 3.06
N VAL A 4 -26.38 -7.84 2.63
CA VAL A 4 -25.49 -7.12 3.56
C VAL A 4 -26.09 -5.79 4.00
N ARG A 5 -25.76 -5.34 5.22
CA ARG A 5 -26.17 -4.05 5.79
C ARG A 5 -25.00 -3.07 5.97
N SER A 6 -23.80 -3.51 5.64
CA SER A 6 -22.58 -2.72 5.63
C SER A 6 -22.13 -2.39 4.20
N ALA A 7 -21.19 -1.47 4.11
CA ALA A 7 -20.49 -1.11 2.89
C ALA A 7 -19.01 -0.87 3.19
N ALA A 8 -18.17 -1.19 2.22
CA ALA A 8 -16.77 -0.79 2.16
C ALA A 8 -16.65 0.27 1.06
N VAL A 9 -15.98 1.38 1.37
CA VAL A 9 -15.65 2.44 0.43
C VAL A 9 -14.16 2.74 0.53
N GLY A 10 -13.52 3.11 -0.57
CA GLY A 10 -12.12 3.47 -0.55
C GLY A 10 -11.70 4.32 -1.72
N VAL A 11 -10.55 4.98 -1.56
CA VAL A 11 -9.89 5.76 -2.59
C VAL A 11 -8.48 5.21 -2.77
N TRP A 12 -8.18 4.81 -3.99
CA TRP A 12 -6.86 4.36 -4.42
C TRP A 12 -6.20 5.48 -5.21
N VAL A 13 -5.01 5.86 -4.77
CA VAL A 13 -4.13 6.80 -5.46
C VAL A 13 -3.09 5.99 -6.23
N ARG A 14 -2.94 6.27 -7.53
CA ARG A 14 -1.91 5.67 -8.39
C ARG A 14 -0.54 6.30 -8.11
N GLN A 15 -0.08 6.15 -6.88
CA GLN A 15 1.19 6.59 -6.34
C GLN A 15 1.60 5.60 -5.26
N GLY A 16 2.85 5.19 -5.24
CA GLY A 16 3.39 4.19 -4.32
C GLY A 16 4.91 4.15 -4.42
N ALA A 17 5.56 3.25 -3.69
CA ALA A 17 7.02 3.24 -3.55
C ALA A 17 7.80 3.16 -4.89
N ALA A 18 7.26 2.49 -5.89
CA ALA A 18 7.90 2.36 -7.20
C ALA A 18 7.99 3.70 -7.96
N HIS A 19 7.11 4.64 -7.64
CA HIS A 19 7.02 5.95 -8.30
C HIS A 19 7.98 6.99 -7.70
N GLU A 20 8.71 6.63 -6.64
CA GLU A 20 9.57 7.54 -5.89
C GLU A 20 10.95 7.68 -6.53
N ALA A 21 11.50 8.89 -6.44
CA ALA A 21 12.92 9.10 -6.72
C ALA A 21 13.76 8.38 -5.65
N ARG A 22 15.00 8.01 -5.99
CA ARG A 22 15.89 7.30 -5.07
C ARG A 22 16.15 8.07 -3.76
N GLY A 23 16.21 9.40 -3.82
CA GLY A 23 16.38 10.26 -2.63
C GLY A 23 15.08 10.50 -1.84
N GLU A 24 13.95 9.99 -2.32
CA GLU A 24 12.62 10.21 -1.73
C GLU A 24 11.95 8.90 -1.33
N MET A 25 12.74 7.83 -1.18
CA MET A 25 12.22 6.51 -0.81
C MET A 25 11.50 6.57 0.55
N GLY A 26 10.30 6.00 0.61
CA GLY A 26 9.41 6.01 1.77
C GLY A 26 8.47 7.21 1.82
N ALA A 27 8.50 8.12 0.84
CA ALA A 27 7.67 9.32 0.85
C ALA A 27 6.16 9.02 0.77
N SER A 28 5.74 8.01 0.00
CA SER A 28 4.34 7.62 -0.14
C SER A 28 3.82 7.01 1.16
N HIS A 29 4.63 6.18 1.81
CA HIS A 29 4.31 5.56 3.10
C HIS A 29 4.25 6.59 4.23
N LEU A 30 5.24 7.48 4.32
CA LEU A 30 5.25 8.54 5.32
C LEU A 30 4.12 9.56 5.12
N LEU A 31 3.76 9.86 3.86
CA LEU A 31 2.59 10.67 3.55
C LEU A 31 1.30 9.98 4.01
N GLU A 32 1.19 8.66 3.81
CA GLU A 32 0.05 7.87 4.27
C GLU A 32 -0.14 7.93 5.79
N HIS A 33 0.94 7.85 6.59
CA HIS A 33 0.85 8.09 8.04
C HIS A 33 0.36 9.51 8.38
N LEU A 34 0.90 10.51 7.68
CA LEU A 34 0.68 11.90 8.00
C LEU A 34 -0.73 12.40 7.69
N VAL A 35 -1.44 11.82 6.71
CA VAL A 35 -2.82 12.24 6.43
C VAL A 35 -3.74 11.99 7.63
N PHE A 36 -3.45 10.98 8.48
CA PHE A 36 -4.21 10.69 9.69
C PHE A 36 -3.94 11.65 10.85
N LYS A 37 -2.88 12.46 10.80
CA LYS A 37 -2.52 13.38 11.90
C LYS A 37 -3.35 14.66 11.89
N GLY A 38 -4.19 14.86 10.89
CA GLY A 38 -5.14 15.95 10.84
C GLY A 38 -5.32 16.50 9.44
N THR A 39 -6.48 17.09 9.20
CA THR A 39 -6.81 17.86 8.01
C THR A 39 -6.96 19.34 8.36
N ARG A 40 -7.24 20.17 7.36
CA ARG A 40 -7.64 21.57 7.58
C ARG A 40 -8.95 21.71 8.38
N LYS A 41 -9.78 20.66 8.43
CA LYS A 41 -11.12 20.69 9.04
C LYS A 41 -11.26 19.81 10.27
N ARG A 42 -10.41 18.79 10.42
CA ARG A 42 -10.49 17.78 11.47
C ARG A 42 -9.14 17.54 12.11
N SER A 43 -9.10 17.51 13.43
CA SER A 43 -7.97 16.99 14.20
C SER A 43 -7.82 15.47 14.01
N ALA A 44 -6.65 14.93 14.35
CA ALA A 44 -6.41 13.47 14.36
C ALA A 44 -7.48 12.70 15.15
N ARG A 45 -7.89 13.25 16.31
CA ARG A 45 -8.92 12.65 17.15
C ARG A 45 -10.28 12.63 16.45
N GLU A 46 -10.67 13.74 15.82
CA GLU A 46 -11.94 13.81 15.08
C GLU A 46 -11.96 12.85 13.90
N ILE A 47 -10.84 12.69 13.18
CA ILE A 47 -10.71 11.69 12.10
C ILE A 47 -10.95 10.27 12.65
N ALA A 48 -10.25 9.89 13.72
CA ALA A 48 -10.38 8.56 14.32
C ALA A 48 -11.82 8.30 14.78
N THR A 49 -12.41 9.25 15.52
CA THR A 49 -13.74 9.04 16.10
C THR A 49 -14.90 9.17 15.11
N ALA A 50 -14.70 9.83 13.96
CA ALA A 50 -15.78 10.07 12.99
C ALA A 50 -16.42 8.77 12.51
N LEU A 51 -15.62 7.73 12.24
CA LEU A 51 -16.13 6.44 11.76
C LEU A 51 -16.18 5.39 12.87
N GLU A 52 -15.23 5.38 13.80
CA GLU A 52 -15.23 4.44 14.93
C GLU A 52 -16.46 4.63 15.84
N GLY A 53 -16.87 5.88 16.07
CA GLY A 53 -18.07 6.19 16.86
C GLY A 53 -19.37 5.67 16.25
N LEU A 54 -19.34 5.30 14.96
CA LEU A 54 -20.47 4.76 14.19
C LEU A 54 -20.35 3.23 14.01
N GLY A 55 -19.42 2.59 14.71
CA GLY A 55 -19.10 1.17 14.55
C GLY A 55 -18.38 0.84 13.23
N GLY A 56 -17.83 1.86 12.57
CA GLY A 56 -17.02 1.71 11.38
C GLY A 56 -15.52 1.58 11.68
N SER A 57 -14.74 1.41 10.62
CA SER A 57 -13.28 1.42 10.67
C SER A 57 -12.72 2.25 9.52
N LEU A 58 -11.56 2.86 9.73
CA LEU A 58 -10.78 3.58 8.73
C LEU A 58 -9.36 3.00 8.73
N ASP A 59 -8.82 2.74 7.55
CA ASP A 59 -7.53 2.08 7.38
C ASP A 59 -6.85 2.54 6.08
N ALA A 60 -5.55 2.33 5.98
CA ALA A 60 -4.77 2.62 4.79
C ALA A 60 -3.62 1.63 4.61
N TYR A 61 -3.10 1.57 3.39
CA TYR A 61 -1.84 0.90 3.14
C TYR A 61 -1.15 1.49 1.91
N THR A 62 0.17 1.44 1.93
CA THR A 62 1.01 1.79 0.78
C THR A 62 1.59 0.52 0.14
N GLY A 63 1.40 0.39 -1.17
CA GLY A 63 2.00 -0.64 -2.00
C GLY A 63 3.10 -0.08 -2.90
N ARG A 64 3.63 -0.94 -3.78
CA ARG A 64 4.62 -0.52 -4.79
C ARG A 64 4.02 0.45 -5.81
N GLU A 65 2.80 0.19 -6.30
CA GLU A 65 2.20 0.98 -7.39
C GLU A 65 1.02 1.87 -6.95
N GLN A 66 0.55 1.74 -5.71
CA GLN A 66 -0.64 2.46 -5.25
C GLN A 66 -0.66 2.60 -3.73
N THR A 67 -1.35 3.64 -3.25
CA THR A 67 -1.71 3.84 -1.84
C THR A 67 -3.23 3.83 -1.74
N SER A 68 -3.76 3.14 -0.74
CA SER A 68 -5.19 2.96 -0.53
C SER A 68 -5.61 3.58 0.79
N TYR A 69 -6.74 4.27 0.79
CA TYR A 69 -7.44 4.76 1.98
C TYR A 69 -8.85 4.20 1.96
N GLN A 70 -9.24 3.43 2.98
CA GLN A 70 -10.47 2.66 2.97
C GLN A 70 -11.22 2.75 4.28
N ALA A 71 -12.55 2.72 4.18
CA ALA A 71 -13.45 2.70 5.31
C ALA A 71 -14.46 1.56 5.18
N ARG A 72 -14.86 1.00 6.32
CA ARG A 72 -15.98 0.04 6.43
C ARG A 72 -17.00 0.62 7.40
N VAL A 73 -18.25 0.68 6.98
CA VAL A 73 -19.33 1.32 7.75
C VAL A 73 -20.65 0.59 7.54
N LEU A 74 -21.65 0.89 8.38
CA LEU A 74 -23.04 0.60 8.07
C LEU A 74 -23.49 1.44 6.86
N HIS A 75 -24.40 0.88 6.05
CA HIS A 75 -24.84 1.49 4.78
C HIS A 75 -25.36 2.94 4.92
N GLU A 76 -25.98 3.27 6.05
CA GLU A 76 -26.48 4.61 6.36
C GLU A 76 -25.37 5.66 6.53
N HIS A 77 -24.14 5.24 6.83
CA HIS A 77 -22.98 6.12 7.04
C HIS A 77 -22.01 6.15 5.84
N VAL A 78 -22.39 5.57 4.70
CA VAL A 78 -21.57 5.62 3.46
C VAL A 78 -21.25 7.06 3.05
N GLY A 79 -22.22 7.97 3.23
CA GLY A 79 -22.02 9.37 2.93
C GLY A 79 -20.93 10.01 3.80
N GLU A 80 -20.99 9.79 5.10
CA GLU A 80 -19.99 10.30 6.04
C GLU A 80 -18.60 9.69 5.79
N ALA A 81 -18.54 8.39 5.48
CA ALA A 81 -17.28 7.73 5.12
C ALA A 81 -16.61 8.37 3.89
N LEU A 82 -17.39 8.69 2.85
CA LEU A 82 -16.87 9.36 1.65
C LEU A 82 -16.39 10.79 1.96
N GLU A 83 -17.08 11.51 2.84
CA GLU A 83 -16.66 12.86 3.27
C GLU A 83 -15.38 12.84 4.10
N VAL A 84 -15.25 11.88 5.03
CA VAL A 84 -14.05 11.69 5.86
C VAL A 84 -12.87 11.31 4.97
N LEU A 85 -13.03 10.31 4.10
CA LEU A 85 -11.98 9.89 3.16
C LEU A 85 -11.55 11.05 2.24
N SER A 86 -12.51 11.81 1.70
CA SER A 86 -12.20 12.93 0.81
C SER A 86 -11.46 14.05 1.55
N ASP A 87 -11.85 14.39 2.78
CA ASP A 87 -11.13 15.38 3.57
C ASP A 87 -9.71 14.93 3.93
N LEU A 88 -9.56 13.66 4.34
CA LEU A 88 -8.30 13.00 4.68
C LEU A 88 -7.29 13.13 3.54
N ILE A 89 -7.70 12.76 2.33
CA ILE A 89 -6.79 12.71 1.18
C ILE A 89 -6.61 14.06 0.48
N LEU A 90 -7.55 15.01 0.59
CA LEU A 90 -7.46 16.29 -0.16
C LEU A 90 -6.89 17.44 0.66
N SER A 91 -7.05 17.39 1.97
CA SER A 91 -6.73 18.52 2.83
C SER A 91 -5.85 18.15 4.04
N PRO A 92 -4.84 17.27 3.91
CA PRO A 92 -3.99 16.94 5.05
C PRO A 92 -3.23 18.17 5.54
N ALA A 93 -3.09 18.31 6.86
CA ALA A 93 -2.47 19.49 7.47
C ALA A 93 -0.94 19.52 7.22
N LEU A 94 -0.31 18.35 7.15
CA LEU A 94 1.13 18.17 6.88
C LEU A 94 2.00 19.12 7.72
N ARG A 95 1.81 19.10 9.05
CA ARG A 95 2.53 19.97 10.00
C ARG A 95 3.92 19.40 10.28
N GLU A 96 4.90 20.29 10.51
CA GLU A 96 6.28 19.88 10.81
C GLU A 96 6.36 19.04 12.09
N GLU A 97 5.61 19.44 13.12
CA GLU A 97 5.52 18.71 14.39
C GLU A 97 4.94 17.31 14.26
N ASP A 98 4.04 17.07 13.30
CA ASP A 98 3.49 15.75 13.03
C ASP A 98 4.51 14.91 12.25
N LEU A 99 5.21 15.51 11.29
CA LEU A 99 6.28 14.85 10.54
C LEU A 99 7.35 14.32 11.49
N GLU A 100 7.85 15.14 12.41
CA GLU A 100 8.92 14.70 13.32
C GLU A 100 8.48 13.55 14.24
N ARG A 101 7.20 13.51 14.64
CA ARG A 101 6.66 12.40 15.43
C ARG A 101 6.51 11.13 14.59
N GLU A 102 5.85 11.22 13.44
CA GLU A 102 5.60 10.06 12.57
C GLU A 102 6.88 9.52 11.93
N ARG A 103 7.88 10.37 11.71
CA ARG A 103 9.21 9.93 11.26
C ARG A 103 9.80 8.91 12.23
N GLN A 104 9.68 9.14 13.55
CA GLN A 104 10.18 8.17 14.53
C GLN A 104 9.40 6.85 14.47
N VAL A 105 8.07 6.92 14.32
CA VAL A 105 7.22 5.71 14.18
C VAL A 105 7.66 4.88 12.97
N VAL A 106 7.85 5.51 11.80
CA VAL A 106 8.29 4.81 10.58
C VAL A 106 9.73 4.27 10.70
N LEU A 107 10.62 4.97 11.41
CA LEU A 107 11.97 4.47 11.68
C LEU A 107 11.97 3.22 12.58
N GLU A 108 11.05 3.14 13.53
CA GLU A 108 10.84 1.92 14.33
C GLU A 108 10.20 0.79 13.51
N GLU A 109 9.30 1.09 12.57
CA GLU A 109 8.77 0.08 11.65
C GLU A 109 9.85 -0.51 10.74
N ILE A 110 10.76 0.32 10.24
CA ILE A 110 11.95 -0.15 9.52
C ILE A 110 12.78 -1.06 10.43
N ALA A 111 13.00 -0.68 11.69
CA ALA A 111 13.75 -1.49 12.65
C ALA A 111 13.08 -2.85 12.89
N MET A 112 11.76 -2.89 13.06
CA MET A 112 11.00 -4.12 13.27
C MET A 112 11.12 -5.07 12.07
N VAL A 113 11.07 -4.55 10.84
CA VAL A 113 11.31 -5.35 9.63
C VAL A 113 12.76 -5.84 9.57
N GLU A 114 13.74 -4.98 9.84
CA GLU A 114 15.17 -5.35 9.87
C GLU A 114 15.48 -6.45 10.91
N ASP A 115 14.71 -6.52 11.99
CA ASP A 115 14.82 -7.52 13.06
C ASP A 115 13.96 -8.78 12.80
N THR A 116 13.19 -8.83 11.71
CA THR A 116 12.33 -9.97 11.35
C THR A 116 12.88 -10.71 10.12
N PRO A 117 13.61 -11.83 10.28
CA PRO A 117 14.27 -12.53 9.17
C PRO A 117 13.31 -13.00 8.06
N GLU A 118 12.06 -13.32 8.42
CA GLU A 118 10.99 -13.71 7.49
C GLU A 118 10.61 -12.57 6.53
N ASP A 119 10.73 -11.32 6.95
CA ASP A 119 10.46 -10.16 6.09
C ASP A 119 11.72 -9.75 5.32
N VAL A 120 12.88 -9.73 5.99
CA VAL A 120 14.17 -9.37 5.37
C VAL A 120 14.48 -10.23 4.14
N VAL A 121 14.16 -11.53 4.18
CA VAL A 121 14.43 -12.41 3.03
C VAL A 121 13.65 -11.99 1.78
N PHE A 122 12.45 -11.40 1.92
CA PHE A 122 11.68 -10.87 0.78
C PHE A 122 12.22 -9.53 0.28
N GLU A 123 12.74 -8.67 1.17
CA GLU A 123 13.41 -7.43 0.77
C GLU A 123 14.69 -7.74 -0.02
N LEU A 124 15.55 -8.62 0.48
CA LEU A 124 16.75 -9.10 -0.22
C LEU A 124 16.40 -9.74 -1.56
N HIS A 125 15.36 -10.57 -1.59
CA HIS A 125 14.89 -11.18 -2.84
C HIS A 125 14.42 -10.13 -3.85
N GLY A 126 13.67 -9.13 -3.41
CA GLY A 126 13.21 -8.02 -4.24
C GLY A 126 14.37 -7.22 -4.81
N GLU A 127 15.29 -6.76 -3.97
CA GLU A 127 16.48 -6.01 -4.39
C GLU A 127 17.29 -6.79 -5.44
N ARG A 128 17.49 -8.09 -5.20
CA ARG A 128 18.25 -8.94 -6.10
C ARG A 128 17.54 -9.20 -7.42
N LEU A 129 16.24 -9.48 -7.40
CA LEU A 129 15.45 -9.79 -8.59
C LEU A 129 15.33 -8.57 -9.52
N TRP A 130 15.16 -7.39 -8.93
CA TRP A 130 14.85 -6.16 -9.66
C TRP A 130 16.10 -5.29 -9.93
N GLU A 131 17.24 -5.56 -9.31
CA GLU A 131 18.57 -4.99 -9.59
C GLU A 131 18.55 -3.47 -9.88
N GLY A 132 18.19 -2.68 -8.86
CA GLY A 132 18.10 -1.22 -8.95
C GLY A 132 16.80 -0.68 -9.56
N HIS A 133 15.96 -1.53 -10.15
CA HIS A 133 14.61 -1.16 -10.59
C HIS A 133 13.72 -0.83 -9.38
N PRO A 134 12.79 0.15 -9.48
CA PRO A 134 12.00 0.61 -8.33
C PRO A 134 11.18 -0.48 -7.61
N TYR A 135 10.82 -1.58 -8.28
CA TYR A 135 10.13 -2.70 -7.62
C TYR A 135 10.96 -3.49 -6.62
N GLY A 136 12.29 -3.38 -6.68
CA GLY A 136 13.18 -3.99 -5.69
C GLY A 136 13.37 -3.13 -4.45
N ARG A 137 12.83 -1.92 -4.41
CA ARG A 137 13.02 -1.00 -3.29
C ARG A 137 11.99 -1.28 -2.19
N SER A 138 12.41 -1.15 -0.95
CA SER A 138 11.52 -1.19 0.22
C SER A 138 10.43 -0.13 0.12
N ILE A 139 9.21 -0.50 0.51
CA ILE A 139 8.07 0.42 0.61
C ILE A 139 8.30 1.44 1.74
N LEU A 140 8.95 1.02 2.82
CA LEU A 140 9.22 1.87 3.98
C LEU A 140 10.33 2.91 3.69
N GLY A 141 11.13 2.67 2.64
CA GLY A 141 12.32 3.45 2.34
C GLY A 141 13.53 3.00 3.15
N THR A 142 14.48 3.89 3.38
CA THR A 142 15.64 3.63 4.24
C THR A 142 15.68 4.61 5.40
N ARG A 143 16.41 4.27 6.47
CA ARG A 143 16.66 5.20 7.58
C ARG A 143 17.21 6.55 7.12
N GLU A 144 18.07 6.54 6.10
CA GLU A 144 18.64 7.76 5.50
C GLU A 144 17.57 8.59 4.77
N THR A 145 16.82 7.97 3.85
CA THR A 145 15.83 8.72 3.06
C THR A 145 14.70 9.22 3.95
N VAL A 146 14.12 8.35 4.78
CA VAL A 146 13.08 8.70 5.75
C VAL A 146 13.59 9.74 6.74
N GLY A 147 14.84 9.68 7.17
CA GLY A 147 15.48 10.69 8.01
C GLY A 147 15.57 12.08 7.38
N SER A 148 15.66 12.14 6.05
CA SER A 148 15.85 13.39 5.28
C SER A 148 14.58 13.99 4.68
N LEU A 149 13.47 13.25 4.62
CA LEU A 149 12.22 13.72 4.03
C LEU A 149 11.70 14.98 4.73
N SER A 150 11.24 15.96 3.96
CA SER A 150 10.74 17.24 4.47
C SER A 150 9.24 17.41 4.21
N THR A 151 8.56 18.25 5.00
CA THR A 151 7.15 18.60 4.70
C THR A 151 7.00 19.24 3.32
N GLY A 152 8.03 19.93 2.81
CA GLY A 152 8.05 20.47 1.46
C GLY A 152 7.97 19.38 0.38
N THR A 153 8.76 18.32 0.52
CA THR A 153 8.74 17.14 -0.36
C THR A 153 7.37 16.46 -0.33
N LEU A 154 6.81 16.23 0.85
CA LEU A 154 5.52 15.56 1.01
C LEU A 154 4.35 16.39 0.48
N ARG A 155 4.37 17.72 0.68
CA ARG A 155 3.39 18.64 0.09
C ARG A 155 3.49 18.66 -1.43
N ALA A 156 4.69 18.60 -1.98
CA ALA A 156 4.89 18.51 -3.42
C ALA A 156 4.33 17.19 -3.97
N LEU A 157 4.65 16.06 -3.34
CA LEU A 157 4.10 14.76 -3.68
C LEU A 157 2.57 14.76 -3.65
N HIS A 158 1.98 15.26 -2.57
CA HIS A 158 0.53 15.36 -2.39
C HIS A 158 -0.12 16.19 -3.50
N ARG A 159 0.36 17.42 -3.71
CA ARG A 159 -0.13 18.33 -4.74
C ARG A 159 -0.05 17.73 -6.15
N ASP A 160 1.01 16.98 -6.44
CA ASP A 160 1.28 16.51 -7.80
C ASP A 160 0.65 15.12 -8.09
N ARG A 161 0.17 14.39 -7.06
CA ARG A 161 -0.35 13.01 -7.20
C ARG A 161 -1.77 12.78 -6.71
N TYR A 162 -2.30 13.61 -5.81
CA TYR A 162 -3.64 13.43 -5.24
C TYR A 162 -4.68 14.19 -6.08
N LEU A 163 -4.64 13.96 -7.39
CA LEU A 163 -5.45 14.63 -8.41
C LEU A 163 -5.99 13.61 -9.43
N ARG A 164 -7.04 13.98 -10.18
CA ARG A 164 -7.50 13.21 -11.33
C ARG A 164 -6.45 13.27 -12.47
N PRO A 165 -6.20 12.19 -13.24
CA PRO A 165 -6.95 10.94 -13.32
C PRO A 165 -6.44 9.80 -12.41
N ASP A 166 -5.50 10.07 -11.49
CA ASP A 166 -4.80 9.05 -10.71
C ASP A 166 -5.56 8.55 -9.47
N LEU A 167 -6.82 8.94 -9.32
CA LEU A 167 -7.71 8.52 -8.23
C LEU A 167 -8.78 7.55 -8.74
N VAL A 168 -8.93 6.43 -8.05
CA VAL A 168 -10.03 5.48 -8.24
C VAL A 168 -10.82 5.39 -6.94
N VAL A 169 -12.11 5.64 -7.00
CA VAL A 169 -13.03 5.39 -5.88
C VAL A 169 -13.75 4.07 -6.13
N ALA A 170 -13.72 3.17 -5.16
CA ALA A 170 -14.49 1.93 -5.20
C ALA A 170 -15.42 1.83 -4.00
N ALA A 171 -16.60 1.24 -4.23
CA ALA A 171 -17.60 0.97 -3.21
C ALA A 171 -18.21 -0.41 -3.43
N ALA A 172 -18.31 -1.19 -2.35
CA ALA A 172 -18.91 -2.53 -2.38
C ALA A 172 -19.78 -2.75 -1.13
N GLY A 173 -20.87 -3.50 -1.29
CA GLY A 173 -21.81 -3.81 -0.21
C GLY A 173 -23.22 -3.27 -0.48
N HIS A 174 -23.85 -2.69 0.53
CA HIS A 174 -25.17 -2.06 0.43
C HIS A 174 -25.03 -0.59 0.03
N VAL A 175 -24.83 -0.35 -1.26
CA VAL A 175 -24.63 0.99 -1.82
C VAL A 175 -25.51 1.20 -3.05
N GLY A 176 -26.06 2.42 -3.19
CA GLY A 176 -26.70 2.86 -4.42
C GLY A 176 -25.66 3.50 -5.33
N HIS A 177 -25.45 2.93 -6.53
CA HIS A 177 -24.40 3.39 -7.45
C HIS A 177 -24.51 4.89 -7.76
N ASP A 178 -25.68 5.35 -8.17
CA ASP A 178 -25.89 6.75 -8.58
C ASP A 178 -25.69 7.73 -7.40
N ALA A 179 -26.06 7.32 -6.18
CA ALA A 179 -25.85 8.12 -4.98
C ALA A 179 -24.35 8.29 -4.67
N VAL A 180 -23.59 7.19 -4.72
CA VAL A 180 -22.13 7.22 -4.53
C VAL A 180 -21.46 8.06 -5.61
N VAL A 181 -21.82 7.86 -6.89
CA VAL A 181 -21.25 8.63 -8.01
C VAL A 181 -21.58 10.11 -7.90
N GLY A 182 -22.80 10.46 -7.51
CA GLY A 182 -23.22 11.84 -7.26
C GLY A 182 -22.36 12.50 -6.18
N GLN A 183 -22.23 11.84 -5.03
CA GLN A 183 -21.43 12.38 -3.92
C GLN A 183 -19.94 12.46 -4.24
N VAL A 184 -19.37 11.45 -4.91
CA VAL A 184 -17.96 11.49 -5.37
C VAL A 184 -17.73 12.63 -6.35
N ARG A 185 -18.70 12.94 -7.21
CA ARG A 185 -18.62 14.09 -8.12
C ARG A 185 -18.61 15.41 -7.35
N ASP A 186 -19.44 15.54 -6.33
CA ASP A 186 -19.47 16.75 -5.51
C ASP A 186 -18.16 16.94 -4.71
N LEU A 187 -17.63 15.85 -4.16
CA LEU A 187 -16.43 15.86 -3.31
C LEU A 187 -15.13 15.98 -4.12
N LEU A 188 -14.99 15.25 -5.22
CA LEU A 188 -13.73 15.08 -5.95
C LEU A 188 -13.79 15.60 -7.40
N GLY A 189 -14.97 15.98 -7.90
CA GLY A 189 -15.16 16.33 -9.31
C GLY A 189 -14.44 17.62 -9.75
N HIS A 190 -14.16 18.51 -8.80
CA HIS A 190 -13.44 19.76 -9.03
C HIS A 190 -11.92 19.57 -9.16
N LEU A 191 -11.39 18.39 -8.82
CA LEU A 191 -9.97 18.09 -8.95
C LEU A 191 -9.61 17.99 -10.43
N ASN A 192 -8.57 18.73 -10.83
CA ASN A 192 -8.03 18.69 -12.18
C ASN A 192 -6.53 18.49 -12.10
N GLY A 193 -6.05 17.32 -12.49
CA GLY A 193 -4.64 17.10 -12.80
C GLY A 193 -4.39 17.27 -14.28
N ASN A 194 -3.13 17.51 -14.62
CA ASN A 194 -2.63 17.66 -15.98
C ASN A 194 -2.33 16.30 -16.66
N GLY A 195 -2.54 15.17 -15.98
CA GLY A 195 -2.45 13.83 -16.56
C GLY A 195 -1.05 13.24 -16.72
N GLY A 196 -0.05 13.60 -15.89
CA GLY A 196 1.25 12.89 -15.85
C GLY A 196 1.87 12.84 -14.44
N ARG A 197 2.55 11.77 -13.98
CA ARG A 197 3.20 10.62 -14.63
C ARG A 197 2.78 9.34 -13.91
N PRO A 198 2.18 8.37 -14.61
CA PRO A 198 2.30 6.97 -14.24
C PRO A 198 3.18 6.24 -15.25
N GLY A 199 4.16 5.50 -14.73
CA GLY A 199 4.89 4.49 -15.49
C GLY A 199 6.01 3.90 -14.65
N VAL A 200 5.82 2.66 -14.18
CA VAL A 200 6.94 1.76 -13.83
C VAL A 200 6.72 0.33 -14.38
N PRO A 201 6.80 0.14 -15.69
CA PRO A 201 7.27 -1.13 -16.25
C PRO A 201 8.64 -0.87 -16.90
N GLU A 202 9.64 -1.74 -16.80
CA GLU A 202 9.81 -2.84 -17.75
C GLU A 202 10.87 -3.81 -17.21
N PRO A 203 10.51 -5.09 -17.10
CA PRO A 203 11.47 -6.07 -17.59
C PRO A 203 10.85 -7.22 -18.38
N SER A 204 11.47 -7.51 -19.52
CA SER A 204 11.56 -8.89 -20.05
C SER A 204 12.95 -9.16 -20.62
N ALA A 205 13.93 -9.34 -19.72
CA ALA A 205 15.07 -10.24 -19.90
C ALA A 205 15.54 -10.74 -18.53
N ARG A 206 15.77 -12.05 -18.42
CA ARG A 206 15.96 -12.80 -17.15
C ARG A 206 17.18 -12.31 -16.38
N ARG A 207 16.96 -11.86 -15.15
CA ARG A 207 18.03 -11.67 -14.15
C ARG A 207 18.06 -12.91 -13.26
N GLY A 208 19.02 -13.80 -13.55
CA GLY A 208 19.36 -14.87 -12.63
C GLY A 208 20.29 -14.36 -11.54
N GLY A 209 20.16 -14.88 -10.33
CA GLY A 209 21.03 -14.50 -9.24
C GLY A 209 20.77 -15.33 -7.99
N GLN A 210 21.77 -15.32 -7.11
CA GLN A 210 21.67 -15.83 -5.75
C GLN A 210 22.27 -14.78 -4.84
N GLU A 211 21.68 -14.63 -3.67
CA GLU A 211 22.20 -13.82 -2.58
C GLU A 211 22.03 -14.60 -1.27
N ALA A 212 23.00 -14.47 -0.37
CA ALA A 212 22.99 -15.13 0.93
C ALA A 212 23.55 -14.16 1.96
N VAL A 213 22.79 -13.92 3.02
CA VAL A 213 23.19 -13.06 4.12
C VAL A 213 23.26 -13.91 5.38
N SER A 214 24.43 -13.95 6.00
CA SER A 214 24.63 -14.66 7.27
C SER A 214 24.14 -13.77 8.42
N ARG A 215 23.21 -14.28 9.23
CA ARG A 215 22.72 -13.62 10.45
C ARG A 215 22.57 -14.66 11.57
N GLU A 216 22.68 -14.20 12.80
CA GLU A 216 22.45 -15.03 13.98
C GLU A 216 20.94 -15.27 14.14
N THR A 217 20.47 -16.40 13.62
CA THR A 217 19.05 -16.79 13.59
C THR A 217 18.94 -18.30 13.85
N ALA A 218 17.81 -18.74 14.40
CA ALA A 218 17.58 -20.16 14.70
C ALA A 218 17.29 -21.00 13.44
N GLN A 219 16.84 -20.37 12.36
CA GLN A 219 16.43 -21.02 11.12
C GLN A 219 17.02 -20.30 9.91
N THR A 220 17.18 -21.03 8.80
CA THR A 220 17.56 -20.44 7.52
C THR A 220 16.30 -20.11 6.72
N HIS A 221 16.12 -18.84 6.36
CA HIS A 221 15.00 -18.38 5.55
C HIS A 221 15.43 -18.34 4.08
N VAL A 222 14.64 -18.98 3.20
CA VAL A 222 14.98 -19.13 1.77
C VAL A 222 13.79 -18.74 0.90
N VAL A 223 14.04 -17.88 -0.08
CA VAL A 223 13.04 -17.48 -1.09
C VAL A 223 13.55 -17.81 -2.48
N PHE A 224 12.71 -18.48 -3.27
CA PHE A 224 12.91 -18.71 -4.70
C PHE A 224 11.89 -17.89 -5.46
N GLY A 225 12.33 -17.16 -6.49
CA GLY A 225 11.46 -16.38 -7.35
C GLY A 225 11.99 -16.30 -8.76
N THR A 226 11.11 -16.02 -9.69
CA THR A 226 11.38 -15.87 -11.13
C THR A 226 10.41 -14.86 -11.70
N ASP A 227 10.67 -14.41 -12.93
CA ASP A 227 9.77 -13.53 -13.65
C ASP A 227 8.42 -14.22 -13.95
N ALA A 228 7.36 -13.43 -13.89
CA ALA A 228 6.01 -13.84 -14.22
C ALA A 228 5.42 -12.91 -15.29
N PRO A 229 4.50 -13.38 -16.14
CA PRO A 229 3.73 -12.50 -17.01
C PRO A 229 3.06 -11.36 -16.23
N PRO A 230 2.89 -10.18 -16.85
CA PRO A 230 2.28 -9.03 -16.20
C PRO A 230 0.84 -9.32 -15.77
N HIS A 231 0.31 -8.52 -14.83
CA HIS A 231 -1.02 -8.75 -14.26
C HIS A 231 -2.15 -8.76 -15.31
N SER A 232 -1.99 -8.08 -16.44
CA SER A 232 -2.99 -8.09 -17.52
C SER A 232 -2.93 -9.35 -18.40
N ASP A 233 -1.84 -10.12 -18.36
CA ASP A 233 -1.64 -11.30 -19.20
C ASP A 233 -2.63 -12.42 -18.81
N PRO A 234 -3.32 -13.07 -19.77
CA PRO A 234 -4.22 -14.18 -19.49
C PRO A 234 -3.56 -15.39 -18.82
N ARG A 235 -2.25 -15.59 -19.01
CA ARG A 235 -1.48 -16.68 -18.37
C ARG A 235 -1.45 -16.58 -16.84
N ARG A 236 -1.81 -15.43 -16.26
CA ARG A 236 -1.94 -15.27 -14.80
C ARG A 236 -2.85 -16.32 -14.16
N PHE A 237 -3.90 -16.75 -14.83
CA PHE A 237 -4.80 -17.78 -14.29
C PHE A 237 -4.10 -19.15 -14.19
N GLY A 238 -3.24 -19.47 -15.16
CA GLY A 238 -2.37 -20.64 -15.07
C GLY A 238 -1.38 -20.55 -13.91
N LEU A 239 -0.81 -19.36 -13.66
CA LEU A 239 0.06 -19.14 -12.49
C LEU A 239 -0.68 -19.27 -11.16
N VAL A 240 -1.93 -18.80 -11.06
CA VAL A 240 -2.75 -18.99 -9.85
C VAL A 240 -2.95 -20.47 -9.55
N LEU A 241 -3.27 -21.28 -10.58
CA LEU A 241 -3.40 -22.73 -10.42
C LEU A 241 -2.07 -23.40 -10.06
N LEU A 242 -0.97 -22.96 -10.67
CA LEU A 242 0.37 -23.45 -10.34
C LEU A 242 0.72 -23.15 -8.88
N SER A 243 0.50 -21.92 -8.42
CA SER A 243 0.74 -21.51 -7.03
C SER A 243 -0.10 -22.33 -6.05
N ALA A 244 -1.40 -22.51 -6.33
CA ALA A 244 -2.29 -23.34 -5.52
C ALA A 244 -1.79 -24.80 -5.42
N ALA A 245 -1.38 -25.39 -6.53
CA ALA A 245 -0.85 -26.76 -6.56
C ALA A 245 0.53 -26.90 -5.89
N PHE A 246 1.36 -25.86 -5.94
CA PHE A 246 2.73 -25.90 -5.44
C PHE A 246 2.80 -25.65 -3.92
N GLY A 247 2.12 -24.61 -3.42
CA GLY A 247 2.20 -24.21 -2.01
C GLY A 247 0.93 -23.61 -1.41
N GLY A 248 -0.18 -23.49 -2.14
CA GLY A 248 -1.36 -22.73 -1.71
C GLY A 248 -2.23 -23.36 -0.62
N GLY A 249 -1.82 -24.48 -0.02
CA GLY A 249 -2.56 -25.13 1.06
C GLY A 249 -1.96 -26.46 1.48
N MET A 250 -2.58 -27.12 2.46
CA MET A 250 -2.04 -28.36 3.05
C MET A 250 -1.95 -29.53 2.06
N SER A 251 -2.80 -29.56 1.04
CA SER A 251 -2.78 -30.59 -0.03
C SER A 251 -1.77 -30.29 -1.15
N SER A 252 -1.04 -29.18 -1.08
CA SER A 252 -0.07 -28.77 -2.10
C SER A 252 1.22 -29.58 -2.05
N ARG A 253 1.96 -29.57 -3.17
CA ARG A 253 3.17 -30.39 -3.33
C ARG A 253 4.26 -30.07 -2.31
N LEU A 254 4.56 -28.78 -2.09
CA LEU A 254 5.59 -28.38 -1.12
C LEU A 254 5.17 -28.73 0.30
N PHE A 255 3.90 -28.52 0.67
CA PHE A 255 3.43 -28.86 2.00
C PHE A 255 3.53 -30.38 2.25
N GLN A 256 3.04 -31.20 1.32
CA GLN A 256 3.12 -32.65 1.46
C GLN A 256 4.57 -33.16 1.46
N LYS A 257 5.41 -32.68 0.54
CA LYS A 257 6.78 -33.21 0.40
C LYS A 257 7.74 -32.65 1.43
N VAL A 258 7.84 -31.33 1.58
CA VAL A 258 8.87 -30.70 2.41
C VAL A 258 8.49 -30.76 3.88
N ARG A 259 7.22 -30.51 4.21
CA ARG A 259 6.75 -30.46 5.60
C ARG A 259 6.26 -31.81 6.11
N GLU A 260 5.30 -32.45 5.45
CA GLU A 260 4.71 -33.70 5.99
C GLU A 260 5.62 -34.92 5.83
N GLU A 261 6.19 -35.15 4.64
CA GLU A 261 7.01 -36.34 4.38
C GLU A 261 8.45 -36.20 4.87
N LEU A 262 9.08 -35.03 4.65
CA LEU A 262 10.50 -34.81 4.95
C LEU A 262 10.76 -34.09 6.28
N ALA A 263 9.75 -33.44 6.88
CA ALA A 263 9.86 -32.67 8.13
C ALA A 263 11.00 -31.63 8.14
N LEU A 264 11.17 -30.92 7.02
CA LEU A 264 12.24 -29.93 6.83
C LEU A 264 11.82 -28.47 7.06
N ALA A 265 10.52 -28.17 6.98
CA ALA A 265 9.95 -26.83 7.10
C ALA A 265 8.55 -26.86 7.71
#